data_AF-A0A8C7P362-F1
#
_entry.id   AF-A0A8C7P362-F1
#
_cell.length_a   1.000
_cell.length_b   1.000
_cell.length_c   1.000
_cell.angle_alpha   90.00
_cell.angle_beta   90.00
_cell.angle_gamma   90.00
#
_symmetry.space_group_name_H-M   'P 1'
#
loop_
_entity.id
_entity.type
_entity.pdbx_description
1 polymer ?
#
loop_
_entity_poly.entity_id
_entity_poly.type
_entity_poly.pdbx_seq_one_letter_code
_entity_poly.pdbx_strand_id
1 'polypeptide(L)'
;MAGQSAPLQPPFLWRLPYQQRVGADCRSLTSGLLVYLGRQNQQSINSNEVSQTVSQITRHLNYNSATSDNDICLLKLSSPVTFTDYIQPVCLAAVGSTYYTDTTSWVTGWGDINSGVPLPSPGTLQEVTVPVVGNRKCNCLYTGFSSITNNMICAGLLSGGKDSCQGDSGGPIVSKQGLVWIQSGVVSFGKGCAEANFPGVYTRVSQYQTWINSQISTDMPGFVTFSSSGTDSDLNVTCNALSSGATLFSFSHLSLSLPIEDTLQVDA
;
A
#
# COMPACT_ATOMS: atom_id res chain seq x y z
N MET A 1 -0.29 10.47 1.49
CA MET A 1 0.19 9.79 2.71
C MET A 1 0.17 10.70 3.93
N ALA A 2 -0.77 10.55 4.88
CA ALA A 2 -0.62 11.16 6.23
C ALA A 2 0.32 10.33 7.12
N GLY A 3 1.49 10.04 6.56
CA GLY A 3 2.57 9.30 7.18
C GLY A 3 3.56 10.21 7.90
N GLN A 4 4.61 9.60 8.41
CA GLN A 4 5.78 10.31 8.94
C GLN A 4 6.98 10.06 8.03
N SER A 5 8.05 10.84 8.18
CA SER A 5 9.32 10.56 7.52
C SER A 5 9.82 9.16 7.89
N ALA A 6 10.09 8.34 6.88
CA ALA A 6 10.61 6.99 7.08
C ALA A 6 12.03 7.04 7.65
N PRO A 7 12.34 6.29 8.73
CA PRO A 7 13.68 6.25 9.30
C PRO A 7 14.68 5.60 8.32
N LEU A 8 15.97 5.90 8.49
CA LEU A 8 17.05 5.32 7.67
C LEU A 8 17.38 3.84 8.00
N GLN A 9 16.62 3.18 8.87
CA GLN A 9 16.91 1.81 9.34
C GLN A 9 16.22 0.73 8.52
N PRO A 10 16.82 -0.47 8.38
CA PRO A 10 16.37 -1.49 7.46
C PRO A 10 15.05 -2.14 7.88
N PRO A 11 14.32 -2.73 6.91
CA PRO A 11 14.64 -2.83 5.49
C PRO A 11 13.71 -1.93 4.67
N PHE A 12 14.29 -1.02 3.91
CA PHE A 12 13.50 -0.29 2.91
C PHE A 12 13.95 -0.66 1.50
N LEU A 13 13.13 -1.58 1.00
CA LEU A 13 12.76 -1.94 -0.36
C LEU A 13 13.14 -0.96 -1.48
N TRP A 14 13.41 -1.57 -2.62
CA TRP A 14 13.46 -1.07 -3.98
C TRP A 14 12.73 0.26 -4.19
N ARG A 15 13.51 1.25 -4.62
CA ARG A 15 13.12 2.65 -4.79
C ARG A 15 13.15 2.96 -6.28
N LEU A 16 12.06 3.47 -6.86
CA LEU A 16 11.99 3.95 -8.25
C LEU A 16 11.78 5.47 -8.27
N PRO A 17 12.84 6.30 -8.27
CA PRO A 17 12.65 7.73 -8.36
C PRO A 17 13.08 8.25 -9.74
N TYR A 18 12.12 8.27 -10.67
CA TYR A 18 11.82 9.38 -11.58
C TYR A 18 10.68 8.90 -12.50
N GLN A 19 9.46 9.32 -12.18
CA GLN A 19 8.28 9.03 -12.99
C GLN A 19 8.31 9.84 -14.30
N GLN A 20 8.81 9.25 -15.38
CA GLN A 20 7.89 9.14 -16.52
C GLN A 20 6.95 7.97 -16.21
N ARG A 21 5.90 8.27 -15.42
CA ARG A 21 4.79 7.38 -15.03
C ARG A 21 5.06 5.90 -15.33
N VAL A 22 5.93 5.26 -14.56
CA VAL A 22 5.79 3.81 -14.37
C VAL A 22 4.60 3.68 -13.42
N GLY A 23 3.39 3.89 -13.94
CA GLY A 23 2.22 3.28 -13.33
C GLY A 23 2.50 1.79 -13.23
N ALA A 24 1.84 1.08 -12.33
CA ALA A 24 2.07 -0.35 -12.15
C ALA A 24 1.89 -1.18 -13.47
N ASP A 25 1.27 -0.58 -14.49
CA ASP A 25 1.21 -0.99 -15.92
C ASP A 25 2.59 -1.10 -16.64
N CYS A 26 3.66 -0.58 -16.05
CA CYS A 26 5.04 -0.63 -16.56
C CYS A 26 5.19 -0.30 -18.05
N ARG A 27 4.42 0.70 -18.52
CA ARG A 27 4.37 1.13 -19.93
C ARG A 27 5.59 1.93 -20.39
N SER A 28 6.59 2.13 -19.53
CA SER A 28 7.77 2.91 -19.88
C SER A 28 8.68 2.17 -20.87
N LEU A 29 9.40 2.93 -21.69
CA LEU A 29 10.48 2.38 -22.51
C LEU A 29 11.71 2.15 -21.61
N THR A 30 12.51 1.12 -21.91
CA THR A 30 13.79 0.90 -21.22
C THR A 30 14.78 2.04 -21.47
N SER A 31 14.71 2.68 -22.64
CA SER A 31 15.58 3.79 -23.00
C SER A 31 15.41 4.98 -22.05
N GLY A 32 16.47 5.29 -21.31
CA GLY A 32 16.49 6.40 -20.34
C GLY A 32 15.84 6.09 -18.99
N LEU A 33 15.36 4.86 -18.75
CA LEU A 33 14.84 4.48 -17.43
C LEU A 33 15.99 4.20 -16.46
N LEU A 34 16.03 4.98 -15.38
CA LEU A 34 17.01 4.89 -14.32
C LEU A 34 16.31 4.54 -12.99
N VAL A 35 16.83 3.52 -12.32
CA VAL A 35 16.45 3.09 -10.97
C VAL A 35 17.49 3.66 -10.01
N TYR A 36 17.06 4.19 -8.86
CA TYR A 36 17.98 4.63 -7.82
C TYR A 36 17.72 3.84 -6.55
N LEU A 37 18.74 3.18 -6.03
CA LEU A 37 18.72 2.43 -4.79
C LEU A 37 19.37 3.28 -3.68
N GLY A 38 18.95 3.13 -2.42
CA GLY A 38 19.54 3.86 -1.29
C GLY A 38 19.22 5.37 -1.20
N ARG A 39 18.39 5.92 -2.11
CA ARG A 39 17.95 7.34 -2.10
C ARG A 39 16.98 7.64 -0.96
N GLN A 40 17.22 8.59 -0.08
CA GLN A 40 16.24 9.03 0.94
C GLN A 40 15.42 10.26 0.52
N ASN A 41 16.06 11.25 -0.10
CA ASN A 41 15.46 12.53 -0.46
C ASN A 41 15.43 12.70 -1.98
N GLN A 42 14.37 13.30 -2.52
CA GLN A 42 14.24 13.54 -3.98
C GLN A 42 15.11 14.71 -4.47
N GLN A 43 15.34 15.72 -3.63
CA GLN A 43 15.90 17.01 -4.03
C GLN A 43 17.19 17.38 -3.30
N SER A 44 17.79 16.44 -2.56
CA SER A 44 19.07 16.64 -1.88
C SER A 44 20.04 15.49 -2.14
N ILE A 45 21.30 15.69 -1.76
CA ILE A 45 22.36 14.68 -1.94
C ILE A 45 22.06 13.47 -1.04
N ASN A 46 22.14 12.27 -1.62
CA ASN A 46 22.01 11.00 -0.91
C ASN A 46 23.36 10.28 -0.93
N SER A 47 24.02 10.15 0.23
CA SER A 47 25.36 9.54 0.33
C SER A 47 25.40 8.04 -0.04
N ASN A 48 24.27 7.36 0.09
CA ASN A 48 24.14 5.91 -0.08
C ASN A 48 23.46 5.54 -1.41
N GLU A 49 23.24 6.52 -2.28
CA GLU A 49 22.51 6.34 -3.52
C GLU A 49 23.36 5.68 -4.60
N VAL A 50 22.80 4.67 -5.24
CA VAL A 50 23.35 4.05 -6.45
C VAL A 50 22.28 4.12 -7.53
N SER A 51 22.64 4.62 -8.71
CA SER A 51 21.76 4.61 -9.87
C SER A 51 22.13 3.50 -10.84
N GLN A 52 21.14 2.85 -11.44
CA GLN A 52 21.32 1.82 -12.46
C GLN A 52 20.27 1.92 -13.56
N THR A 53 20.68 1.69 -14.80
CA THR A 53 19.75 1.65 -15.93
C THR A 53 18.99 0.32 -15.98
N VAL A 54 17.83 0.32 -16.64
CA VAL A 54 17.02 -0.90 -16.83
C VAL A 54 17.30 -1.48 -18.21
N SER A 55 17.73 -2.75 -18.26
CA SER A 55 17.95 -3.46 -19.52
C SER A 55 16.69 -4.11 -20.07
N GLN A 56 15.75 -4.48 -19.20
CA GLN A 56 14.52 -5.17 -19.60
C GLN A 56 13.38 -4.89 -18.63
N ILE A 57 12.18 -4.71 -19.18
CA ILE A 57 10.91 -4.62 -18.44
C ILE A 57 10.06 -5.81 -18.86
N THR A 58 9.69 -6.66 -17.90
CA THR A 58 8.81 -7.81 -18.13
C THR A 58 7.48 -7.56 -17.46
N ARG A 59 6.44 -7.34 -18.28
CA ARG A 59 5.06 -7.14 -17.81
C ARG A 59 4.31 -8.46 -17.71
N HIS A 60 3.36 -8.54 -16.78
CA HIS A 60 2.45 -9.67 -16.76
C HIS A 60 1.56 -9.66 -18.02
N LEU A 61 1.56 -10.74 -18.80
CA LEU A 61 0.85 -10.81 -20.09
C LEU A 61 -0.67 -10.65 -19.96
N ASN A 62 -1.23 -11.02 -18.82
CA ASN A 62 -2.66 -10.93 -18.53
C ASN A 62 -3.04 -9.66 -17.77
N TYR A 63 -2.17 -8.64 -17.74
CA TYR A 63 -2.53 -7.34 -17.17
C TYR A 63 -3.76 -6.75 -17.88
N ASN A 64 -4.75 -6.35 -17.08
CA ASN A 64 -6.01 -5.80 -17.57
C ASN A 64 -6.18 -4.35 -17.10
N SER A 65 -5.95 -3.40 -18.00
CA SER A 65 -6.02 -1.96 -17.67
C SER A 65 -7.42 -1.45 -17.29
N ALA A 66 -8.49 -2.20 -17.55
CA ALA A 66 -9.85 -1.79 -17.14
C ALA A 66 -10.15 -2.16 -15.68
N THR A 67 -9.46 -3.17 -15.14
CA THR A 67 -9.70 -3.70 -13.78
C THR A 67 -8.49 -3.56 -12.87
N SER A 68 -7.32 -3.21 -13.42
CA SER A 68 -6.02 -3.28 -12.77
C SER A 68 -5.67 -4.68 -12.25
N ASP A 69 -6.29 -5.73 -12.80
CA ASP A 69 -5.90 -7.11 -12.47
C ASP A 69 -4.56 -7.46 -13.16
N ASN A 70 -3.71 -8.22 -12.46
CA ASN A 70 -2.35 -8.56 -12.89
C ASN A 70 -1.40 -7.36 -13.06
N ASP A 71 -1.56 -6.35 -12.20
CA ASP A 71 -0.78 -5.11 -12.19
C ASP A 71 0.60 -5.30 -11.53
N ILE A 72 1.48 -6.01 -12.23
CA ILE A 72 2.84 -6.35 -11.79
C ILE A 72 3.81 -6.40 -12.98
N CYS A 73 5.05 -5.97 -12.73
CA CYS A 73 6.15 -6.16 -13.66
C CYS A 73 7.48 -6.38 -12.92
N LEU A 74 8.47 -6.88 -13.66
CA LEU A 74 9.85 -7.01 -13.21
C LEU A 74 10.75 -6.08 -14.02
N LEU A 75 11.67 -5.42 -13.33
CA LEU A 75 12.70 -4.58 -13.93
C LEU A 75 14.05 -5.28 -13.77
N LYS A 76 14.68 -5.65 -14.87
CA LYS A 76 16.05 -6.17 -14.87
C LYS A 76 17.03 -5.01 -14.98
N LEU A 77 17.85 -4.82 -13.95
CA LEU A 77 18.94 -3.85 -13.98
C LEU A 77 19.99 -4.28 -15.01
N SER A 78 20.60 -3.28 -15.66
CA SER A 78 21.65 -3.50 -16.66
C SER A 78 22.96 -4.02 -16.06
N SER A 79 23.15 -3.88 -14.75
CA SER A 79 24.27 -4.42 -14.00
C SER A 79 23.86 -4.72 -12.55
N PRO A 80 24.52 -5.70 -11.90
CA PRO A 80 24.30 -5.98 -10.48
C PRO A 80 24.58 -4.76 -9.59
N VAL A 81 23.98 -4.75 -8.40
CA VAL A 81 24.22 -3.72 -7.37
C VAL A 81 24.79 -4.40 -6.14
N THR A 82 25.85 -3.81 -5.57
CA THR A 82 26.44 -4.28 -4.32
C THR A 82 25.50 -3.99 -3.15
N PHE A 83 25.20 -5.02 -2.36
CA PHE A 83 24.43 -4.84 -1.13
C PHE A 83 25.23 -4.10 -0.07
N THR A 84 24.55 -3.21 0.66
CA THR A 84 25.10 -2.39 1.74
C THR A 84 24.09 -2.37 2.90
N ASP A 85 24.40 -1.63 3.97
CA ASP A 85 23.42 -1.40 5.05
C ASP A 85 22.19 -0.60 4.57
N TYR A 86 22.29 0.08 3.42
CA TYR A 86 21.25 0.94 2.85
C TYR A 86 20.62 0.38 1.57
N ILE A 87 21.19 -0.69 1.02
CA ILE A 87 20.71 -1.36 -0.19
C ILE A 87 20.65 -2.86 0.10
N GLN A 88 19.45 -3.35 0.41
CA GLN A 88 19.21 -4.76 0.67
C GLN A 88 17.92 -5.22 0.00
N PRO A 89 17.86 -6.48 -0.46
CA PRO A 89 16.62 -7.05 -0.93
C PRO A 89 15.63 -7.26 0.22
N VAL A 90 14.36 -7.32 -0.13
CA VAL A 90 13.27 -7.73 0.76
C VAL A 90 12.87 -9.17 0.46
N CYS A 91 12.31 -9.89 1.43
CA CYS A 91 11.67 -11.16 1.14
C CYS A 91 10.35 -10.92 0.41
N LEU A 92 10.01 -11.79 -0.55
CA LEU A 92 8.72 -11.78 -1.22
C LEU A 92 7.75 -12.72 -0.51
N ALA A 93 6.46 -12.39 -0.49
CA ALA A 93 5.44 -13.27 0.06
C ALA A 93 5.35 -14.57 -0.75
N ALA A 94 5.56 -15.72 -0.10
CA ALA A 94 5.42 -17.02 -0.73
C ALA A 94 3.95 -17.36 -1.03
N VAL A 95 3.72 -18.28 -1.98
CA VAL A 95 2.45 -18.99 -2.17
C VAL A 95 1.96 -19.53 -0.82
N GLY A 96 0.67 -19.38 -0.56
CA GLY A 96 0.04 -19.77 0.70
C GLY A 96 0.19 -18.75 1.84
N SER A 97 0.89 -17.62 1.63
CA SER A 97 0.92 -16.55 2.63
C SER A 97 -0.47 -15.98 2.89
N THR A 98 -0.82 -15.84 4.17
CA THR A 98 -2.14 -15.38 4.63
C THR A 98 -2.01 -14.01 5.29
N TYR A 99 -2.84 -13.05 4.88
CA TYR A 99 -2.89 -11.70 5.44
C TYR A 99 -4.34 -11.41 5.84
N TYR A 100 -4.72 -11.75 7.07
CA TYR A 100 -6.08 -11.54 7.58
C TYR A 100 -6.31 -10.07 7.92
N THR A 101 -7.58 -9.69 8.06
CA THR A 101 -7.98 -8.36 8.53
C THR A 101 -7.18 -7.94 9.76
N ASP A 102 -6.79 -6.66 9.81
CA ASP A 102 -5.97 -6.06 10.87
C ASP A 102 -4.49 -6.47 10.89
N THR A 103 -4.03 -7.30 9.94
CA THR A 103 -2.58 -7.51 9.74
C THR A 103 -1.92 -6.17 9.48
N THR A 104 -0.96 -5.80 10.34
CA THR A 104 -0.26 -4.51 10.24
C THR A 104 0.74 -4.55 9.08
N SER A 105 0.65 -3.56 8.21
CA SER A 105 1.51 -3.41 7.03
C SER A 105 2.02 -1.98 6.90
N TRP A 106 3.14 -1.81 6.20
CA TRP A 106 3.82 -0.55 5.96
C TRP A 106 3.88 -0.27 4.48
N VAL A 107 3.56 0.96 4.12
CA VAL A 107 3.65 1.48 2.77
C VAL A 107 4.66 2.63 2.79
N THR A 108 5.52 2.68 1.80
CA THR A 108 6.57 3.70 1.70
C THR A 108 6.64 4.28 0.30
N GLY A 109 6.86 5.58 0.20
CA GLY A 109 7.04 6.24 -1.10
C GLY A 109 7.28 7.75 -1.01
N TRP A 110 7.34 8.38 -2.19
CA TRP A 110 7.55 9.82 -2.36
C TRP A 110 6.40 10.51 -3.09
N GLY A 111 5.27 9.82 -3.20
CA GLY A 111 4.05 10.39 -3.75
C GLY A 111 3.50 11.51 -2.88
N ASP A 112 2.37 12.02 -3.34
CA ASP A 112 1.64 13.10 -2.71
C ASP A 112 1.30 12.77 -1.24
N ILE A 113 1.45 13.76 -0.36
CA ILE A 113 1.12 13.59 1.07
C ILE A 113 -0.39 13.65 1.31
N ASN A 114 -1.15 14.25 0.39
CA ASN A 114 -2.61 14.23 0.34
C ASN A 114 -3.07 14.40 -1.11
N SER A 115 -4.34 14.17 -1.42
CA SER A 115 -4.90 14.35 -2.76
C SER A 115 -4.55 15.75 -3.33
N GLY A 116 -3.71 15.77 -4.36
CA GLY A 116 -3.24 17.01 -5.01
C GLY A 116 -2.25 17.85 -4.19
N VAL A 117 -1.70 17.31 -3.10
CA VAL A 117 -0.70 17.96 -2.25
C VAL A 117 0.63 17.22 -2.39
N PRO A 118 1.60 17.78 -3.14
CA PRO A 118 2.88 17.12 -3.36
C PRO A 118 3.72 17.05 -2.09
N LEU A 119 4.64 16.11 -2.06
CA LEU A 119 5.63 15.98 -1.00
C LEU A 119 6.50 17.26 -0.91
N PRO A 120 6.60 17.91 0.27
CA PRO A 120 7.41 19.11 0.42
C PRO A 120 8.90 18.81 0.28
N SER A 121 9.67 19.83 -0.14
CA SER A 121 11.14 19.76 -0.19
C SER A 121 11.73 19.40 1.19
N PRO A 122 12.75 18.52 1.26
CA PRO A 122 13.58 17.99 0.16
C PRO A 122 13.02 16.72 -0.51
N GLY A 123 11.74 16.43 -0.30
CA GLY A 123 11.11 15.20 -0.77
C GLY A 123 11.62 13.99 -0.01
N THR A 124 11.58 14.04 1.34
CA THR A 124 11.99 12.94 2.20
C THR A 124 11.03 11.76 2.08
N LEU A 125 11.55 10.54 1.96
CA LEU A 125 10.74 9.32 1.94
C LEU A 125 9.75 9.31 3.10
N GLN A 126 8.49 9.00 2.81
CA GLN A 126 7.45 8.83 3.81
C GLN A 126 7.15 7.36 4.03
N GLU A 127 6.73 7.03 5.25
CA GLU A 127 6.13 5.74 5.59
C GLU A 127 4.75 5.95 6.23
N VAL A 128 3.86 5.00 6.02
CA VAL A 128 2.60 4.92 6.74
C VAL A 128 2.27 3.47 7.09
N THR A 129 1.79 3.28 8.31
CA THR A 129 1.27 1.98 8.75
C THR A 129 -0.22 1.91 8.49
N VAL A 130 -0.67 0.83 7.84
CA VAL A 130 -2.06 0.56 7.48
C VAL A 130 -2.41 -0.89 7.81
N PRO A 131 -3.63 -1.16 8.32
CA PRO A 131 -4.10 -2.53 8.49
C PRO A 131 -4.56 -3.11 7.14
N VAL A 132 -4.37 -4.41 6.95
CA VAL A 132 -4.99 -5.16 5.86
C VAL A 132 -6.51 -5.16 6.05
N VAL A 133 -7.22 -4.94 4.96
CA VAL A 133 -8.66 -5.10 4.86
C VAL A 133 -8.93 -6.36 4.06
N GLY A 134 -9.71 -7.28 4.65
CA GLY A 134 -10.07 -8.53 3.98
C GLY A 134 -10.71 -8.31 2.59
N ASN A 135 -10.42 -9.22 1.67
CA ASN A 135 -10.78 -9.07 0.25
C ASN A 135 -12.29 -8.96 0.02
N ARG A 136 -13.10 -9.71 0.78
CA ARG A 136 -14.57 -9.66 0.65
C ARG A 136 -15.10 -8.32 1.11
N LYS A 137 -14.65 -7.83 2.28
CA LYS A 137 -15.00 -6.49 2.74
C LYS A 137 -14.57 -5.43 1.72
N CYS A 138 -13.34 -5.49 1.23
CA CYS A 138 -12.84 -4.57 0.23
C CYS A 138 -13.68 -4.59 -1.05
N ASN A 139 -14.04 -5.77 -1.55
CA ASN A 139 -14.91 -5.91 -2.72
C ASN A 139 -16.30 -5.28 -2.51
N CYS A 140 -16.86 -5.40 -1.31
CA CYS A 140 -18.13 -4.73 -0.98
C CYS A 140 -17.99 -3.21 -0.98
N LEU A 141 -16.88 -2.68 -0.45
CA LEU A 141 -16.61 -1.24 -0.44
C LEU A 141 -16.40 -0.66 -1.84
N TYR A 142 -15.82 -1.44 -2.75
CA TYR A 142 -15.57 -1.06 -4.15
C TYR A 142 -16.73 -1.36 -5.11
N THR A 143 -17.86 -1.86 -4.60
CA THR A 143 -19.03 -2.18 -5.44
C THR A 143 -19.49 -0.94 -6.22
N GLY A 144 -19.61 -1.09 -7.55
CA GLY A 144 -19.95 0.00 -8.47
C GLY A 144 -18.75 0.78 -9.02
N PHE A 145 -17.54 0.54 -8.50
CA PHE A 145 -16.30 1.18 -8.97
C PHE A 145 -15.34 0.19 -9.63
N SER A 146 -15.01 -0.91 -8.96
CA SER A 146 -14.14 -1.96 -9.47
C SER A 146 -14.42 -3.30 -8.78
N SER A 147 -13.97 -4.40 -9.39
CA SER A 147 -14.00 -5.73 -8.78
C SER A 147 -12.66 -6.04 -8.13
N ILE A 148 -12.67 -6.47 -6.88
CA ILE A 148 -11.45 -6.87 -6.16
C ILE A 148 -11.24 -8.37 -6.33
N THR A 149 -10.18 -8.75 -7.06
CA THR A 149 -9.85 -10.15 -7.35
C THR A 149 -8.96 -10.77 -6.27
N ASN A 150 -8.79 -12.10 -6.31
CA ASN A 150 -7.84 -12.79 -5.40
C ASN A 150 -6.37 -12.41 -5.66
N ASN A 151 -6.08 -11.83 -6.82
CA ASN A 151 -4.77 -11.30 -7.19
C ASN A 151 -4.45 -9.95 -6.53
N MET A 152 -5.39 -9.41 -5.75
CA MET A 152 -5.29 -8.14 -5.06
C MET A 152 -5.34 -8.33 -3.54
N ILE A 153 -4.75 -7.39 -2.81
CA ILE A 153 -4.81 -7.24 -1.36
C ILE A 153 -5.15 -5.78 -1.06
N CYS A 154 -6.07 -5.53 -0.12
CA CYS A 154 -6.42 -4.18 0.28
C CYS A 154 -5.84 -3.82 1.64
N ALA A 155 -5.46 -2.57 1.83
CA ALA A 155 -4.99 -2.07 3.12
C ALA A 155 -5.32 -0.58 3.28
N GLY A 156 -5.69 -0.20 4.50
CA GLY A 156 -6.06 1.17 4.80
C GLY A 156 -6.98 1.27 6.01
N LEU A 157 -7.02 2.44 6.63
CA LEU A 157 -8.00 2.72 7.66
C LEU A 157 -9.36 2.99 7.00
N LEU A 158 -10.42 2.34 7.48
CA LEU A 158 -11.77 2.59 6.95
C LEU A 158 -12.29 4.00 7.29
N SER A 159 -11.76 4.61 8.34
CA SER A 159 -11.97 6.03 8.64
C SER A 159 -11.27 6.98 7.65
N GLY A 160 -10.44 6.45 6.75
CA GLY A 160 -9.56 7.24 5.89
C GLY A 160 -8.35 7.80 6.65
N GLY A 161 -7.70 8.79 6.05
CA GLY A 161 -6.57 9.53 6.61
C GLY A 161 -5.19 8.88 6.39
N LYS A 162 -5.08 7.55 6.32
CA LYS A 162 -3.80 6.85 6.03
C LYS A 162 -3.90 5.92 4.82
N ASP A 163 -3.10 6.20 3.80
CA ASP A 163 -2.95 5.39 2.58
C ASP A 163 -1.72 5.87 1.76
N SER A 164 -1.31 5.07 0.78
CA SER A 164 -0.54 5.50 -0.40
C SER A 164 -1.28 6.60 -1.18
N CYS A 165 -0.58 7.32 -2.05
CA CYS A 165 -1.18 8.36 -2.88
C CYS A 165 -0.56 8.43 -4.27
N GLN A 166 -0.96 9.42 -5.07
CA GLN A 166 -0.43 9.60 -6.41
C GLN A 166 1.10 9.75 -6.36
N GLY A 167 1.81 8.98 -7.18
CA GLY A 167 3.27 8.93 -7.17
C GLY A 167 3.85 7.70 -6.46
N ASP A 168 3.07 7.01 -5.63
CA ASP A 168 3.51 5.78 -4.93
C ASP A 168 3.27 4.50 -5.72
N SER A 169 2.58 4.55 -6.87
CA SER A 169 2.30 3.38 -7.73
C SER A 169 3.56 2.60 -8.07
N GLY A 170 3.49 1.27 -7.97
CA GLY A 170 4.64 0.37 -8.12
C GLY A 170 5.50 0.26 -6.86
N GLY A 171 5.29 1.12 -5.86
CA GLY A 171 5.92 1.04 -4.54
C GLY A 171 5.44 -0.18 -3.75
N PRO A 172 6.13 -0.52 -2.65
CA PRO A 172 5.81 -1.71 -1.89
C PRO A 172 4.75 -1.48 -0.81
N ILE A 173 4.01 -2.55 -0.49
CA ILE A 173 3.41 -2.74 0.83
C ILE A 173 4.04 -3.98 1.48
N VAL A 174 4.55 -3.82 2.70
CA VAL A 174 5.28 -4.87 3.42
C VAL A 174 4.67 -5.17 4.78
N SER A 175 4.77 -6.41 5.22
CA SER A 175 4.37 -6.84 6.55
C SER A 175 5.57 -7.50 7.24
N LYS A 176 5.65 -7.34 8.56
CA LYS A 176 6.75 -7.90 9.36
C LYS A 176 6.28 -9.15 10.11
N GLN A 177 7.05 -10.24 10.03
CA GLN A 177 6.86 -11.44 10.86
C GLN A 177 8.18 -11.79 11.57
N GLY A 178 8.19 -11.67 12.90
CA GLY A 178 9.41 -11.75 13.68
C GLY A 178 10.40 -10.66 13.26
N LEU A 179 11.58 -11.07 12.78
CA LEU A 179 12.63 -10.16 12.28
C LEU A 179 12.59 -9.95 10.76
N VAL A 180 11.71 -10.67 10.06
CA VAL A 180 11.68 -10.69 8.58
C VAL A 180 10.61 -9.73 8.08
N TRP A 181 10.99 -8.95 7.07
CA TRP A 181 10.06 -8.10 6.33
C TRP A 181 9.75 -8.73 4.99
N ILE A 182 8.46 -8.82 4.69
CA ILE A 182 7.93 -9.58 3.58
C ILE A 182 7.07 -8.64 2.74
N GLN A 183 7.39 -8.50 1.46
CA GLN A 183 6.59 -7.74 0.53
C GLN A 183 5.30 -8.50 0.22
N SER A 184 4.22 -8.02 0.84
CA SER A 184 2.87 -8.56 0.72
C SER A 184 2.18 -8.09 -0.56
N GLY A 185 2.56 -6.92 -1.07
CA GLY A 185 1.98 -6.38 -2.29
C GLY A 185 2.75 -5.25 -2.98
N VAL A 186 2.17 -4.77 -4.06
CA VAL A 186 2.65 -3.65 -4.90
C VAL A 186 1.52 -2.62 -5.03
N VAL A 187 1.78 -1.34 -4.75
CA VAL A 187 0.80 -0.24 -4.86
C VAL A 187 0.24 -0.20 -6.28
N SER A 188 -1.07 -0.35 -6.44
CA SER A 188 -1.75 -0.42 -7.74
C SER A 188 -2.72 0.74 -7.92
N PHE A 189 -3.85 0.74 -7.21
CA PHE A 189 -4.88 1.77 -7.36
C PHE A 189 -5.61 2.07 -6.06
N GLY A 190 -6.40 3.15 -6.06
CA GLY A 190 -7.22 3.58 -4.94
C GLY A 190 -8.24 4.62 -5.40
N LYS A 191 -9.23 4.93 -4.57
CA LYS A 191 -10.14 6.04 -4.80
C LYS A 191 -9.69 7.22 -3.92
N GLY A 192 -9.32 8.33 -4.57
CA GLY A 192 -8.71 9.46 -3.88
C GLY A 192 -7.37 9.08 -3.23
N CYS A 193 -7.02 9.78 -2.14
CA CYS A 193 -5.93 9.39 -1.26
C CYS A 193 -6.46 9.30 0.17
N ALA A 194 -6.41 8.10 0.74
CA ALA A 194 -6.92 7.84 2.08
C ALA A 194 -8.38 8.27 2.28
N GLU A 195 -9.22 8.08 1.25
CA GLU A 195 -10.67 8.33 1.32
C GLU A 195 -11.32 7.31 2.27
N ALA A 196 -12.21 7.80 3.15
CA ALA A 196 -12.91 6.91 4.07
C ALA A 196 -13.68 5.83 3.29
N ASN A 197 -13.63 4.60 3.81
CA ASN A 197 -14.21 3.40 3.22
C ASN A 197 -13.62 2.95 1.88
N PHE A 198 -12.57 3.59 1.35
CA PHE A 198 -11.88 3.16 0.14
C PHE A 198 -10.40 2.86 0.46
N PRO A 199 -10.09 1.69 1.04
CA PRO A 199 -8.71 1.31 1.30
C PRO A 199 -7.93 1.19 -0.02
N GLY A 200 -6.64 1.50 0.00
CA GLY A 200 -5.77 1.28 -1.15
C GLY A 200 -5.77 -0.20 -1.58
N VAL A 201 -5.66 -0.42 -2.88
CA VAL A 201 -5.62 -1.73 -3.51
C VAL A 201 -4.23 -1.98 -4.08
N TYR A 202 -3.68 -3.13 -3.73
CA TYR A 202 -2.32 -3.53 -4.04
C TYR A 202 -2.35 -4.88 -4.75
N THR A 203 -1.42 -5.11 -5.68
CA THR A 203 -1.23 -6.45 -6.27
C THR A 203 -0.69 -7.41 -5.22
N ARG A 204 -1.31 -8.57 -5.03
CA ARG A 204 -0.97 -9.56 -4.00
C ARG A 204 0.21 -10.43 -4.45
N VAL A 205 1.41 -10.14 -3.95
CA VAL A 205 2.67 -10.79 -4.39
C VAL A 205 2.63 -12.32 -4.29
N SER A 206 1.97 -12.88 -3.27
CA SER A 206 1.88 -14.34 -3.09
C SER A 206 1.17 -15.08 -4.22
N GLN A 207 0.36 -14.40 -5.03
CA GLN A 207 -0.27 -14.99 -6.22
C GLN A 207 0.67 -15.06 -7.43
N TYR A 208 1.81 -14.35 -7.39
CA TYR A 208 2.72 -14.22 -8.52
C TYR A 208 4.05 -14.95 -8.33
N GLN A 209 4.26 -15.69 -7.24
CA GLN A 209 5.53 -16.42 -7.03
C GLN A 209 5.90 -17.30 -8.23
N THR A 210 4.97 -18.10 -8.75
CA THR A 210 5.21 -18.96 -9.92
C THR A 210 5.63 -18.14 -11.15
N TRP A 211 4.93 -17.02 -11.40
CA TRP A 211 5.24 -16.14 -12.52
C TRP A 211 6.60 -15.45 -12.33
N ILE A 212 6.91 -14.92 -11.15
CA ILE A 212 8.20 -14.30 -10.84
C ILE A 212 9.33 -15.30 -11.06
N ASN A 213 9.20 -16.52 -10.55
CA ASN A 213 10.18 -17.59 -10.74
C ASN A 213 10.36 -17.96 -12.21
N SER A 214 9.33 -17.87 -13.04
CA SER A 214 9.46 -18.18 -14.47
C SER A 214 10.17 -17.08 -15.26
N GLN A 215 10.32 -15.87 -14.71
CA GLN A 215 10.99 -14.75 -15.37
C GLN A 215 12.45 -14.56 -14.90
N ILE A 216 12.86 -15.22 -13.81
CA ILE A 216 14.17 -15.03 -13.19
C ILE A 216 14.97 -16.33 -13.32
N SER A 217 16.17 -16.25 -13.91
CA SER A 217 17.05 -17.41 -14.15
C SER A 217 18.30 -17.44 -13.26
N THR A 218 18.61 -16.34 -12.58
CA THR A 218 19.75 -16.20 -11.66
C THR A 218 19.33 -15.37 -10.45
N ASP A 219 20.02 -15.50 -9.32
CA ASP A 219 19.77 -14.70 -8.11
C ASP A 219 18.30 -14.76 -7.64
N MET A 220 17.79 -15.99 -7.50
CA MET A 220 16.40 -16.25 -7.17
C MET A 220 15.96 -15.46 -5.93
N PRO A 221 14.80 -14.78 -5.97
CA PRO A 221 14.32 -14.00 -4.84
C PRO A 221 13.96 -14.92 -3.67
N GLY A 222 14.20 -14.44 -2.45
CA GLY A 222 13.81 -15.14 -1.24
C GLY A 222 12.31 -15.05 -0.99
N PHE A 223 11.60 -16.15 -1.15
CA PHE A 223 10.18 -16.26 -0.78
C PHE A 223 10.04 -16.74 0.66
N VAL A 224 9.21 -16.06 1.45
CA VAL A 224 8.91 -16.41 2.85
C VAL A 224 7.40 -16.45 3.03
N THR A 225 6.92 -17.52 3.67
CA THR A 225 5.50 -17.64 4.02
C THR A 225 5.19 -16.73 5.19
N PHE A 226 4.28 -15.78 4.99
CA PHE A 226 3.66 -15.05 6.09
C PHE A 226 2.42 -15.81 6.56
N SER A 227 2.28 -16.01 7.86
CA SER A 227 1.13 -16.70 8.47
C SER A 227 0.42 -15.78 9.43
N SER A 228 -0.81 -15.39 9.08
CA SER A 228 -1.67 -14.64 9.99
C SER A 228 -2.06 -15.49 11.20
N SER A 229 -2.10 -14.87 12.37
CA SER A 229 -2.60 -15.50 13.60
C SER A 229 -4.12 -15.33 13.73
N GLY A 230 -4.78 -16.27 14.40
CA GLY A 230 -6.21 -16.20 14.69
C GLY A 230 -7.08 -16.67 13.53
N THR A 231 -8.33 -16.22 13.51
CA THR A 231 -9.35 -16.61 12.51
C THR A 231 -9.52 -15.53 11.46
N ASP A 232 -9.68 -15.93 10.20
CA ASP A 232 -10.02 -15.01 9.12
C ASP A 232 -11.47 -14.51 9.25
N SER A 233 -11.64 -13.34 9.85
CA SER A 233 -12.95 -12.71 10.06
C SER A 233 -13.63 -12.31 8.74
N ASP A 234 -12.86 -12.14 7.66
CA ASP A 234 -13.37 -11.75 6.35
C ASP A 234 -14.16 -12.88 5.68
N LEU A 235 -13.93 -14.15 6.08
CA LEU A 235 -14.70 -15.29 5.59
C LEU A 235 -16.20 -15.24 5.95
N ASN A 236 -16.61 -14.39 6.88
CA ASN A 236 -18.01 -14.19 7.26
C ASN A 236 -18.61 -12.89 6.69
N VAL A 237 -17.83 -12.10 5.95
CA VAL A 237 -18.30 -10.83 5.39
C VAL A 237 -19.19 -11.06 4.17
N THR A 238 -20.34 -10.39 4.17
CA THR A 238 -21.26 -10.30 3.02
C THR A 238 -21.66 -8.84 2.81
N CYS A 239 -21.81 -8.41 1.55
CA CYS A 239 -22.02 -7.00 1.23
C CYS A 239 -23.36 -6.45 1.76
N ASN A 240 -24.39 -7.30 1.84
CA ASN A 240 -25.70 -6.93 2.39
C ASN A 240 -25.63 -6.60 3.90
N ALA A 241 -24.69 -7.18 4.64
CA ALA A 241 -24.52 -6.90 6.06
C ALA A 241 -23.81 -5.53 6.29
N LEU A 242 -22.96 -5.11 5.36
CA LEU A 242 -22.25 -3.82 5.44
C LEU A 242 -23.17 -2.63 5.11
N SER A 243 -24.15 -2.81 4.22
CA SER A 243 -25.15 -1.78 3.94
C SER A 243 -26.18 -1.61 5.07
N SER A 244 -26.38 -2.65 5.89
CA SER A 244 -27.38 -2.67 6.97
C SER A 244 -26.86 -2.08 8.29
N GLY A 245 -25.55 -1.84 8.43
CA GLY A 245 -24.91 -1.31 9.64
C GLY A 245 -25.04 0.21 9.84
N ALA A 246 -25.75 0.92 8.97
CA ALA A 246 -25.94 2.38 9.05
C ALA A 246 -27.14 2.84 9.90
N THR A 247 -27.94 1.93 10.46
CA THR A 247 -29.09 2.31 11.30
C THR A 247 -29.23 1.35 12.47
N LEU A 248 -28.93 1.83 13.67
CA LEU A 248 -29.68 1.65 14.93
C LEU A 248 -28.89 2.25 16.11
N PHE A 249 -28.63 3.57 16.09
CA PHE A 249 -28.66 4.32 17.35
C PHE A 249 -30.13 4.61 17.62
N SER A 250 -30.77 3.75 18.40
CA SER A 250 -32.05 4.08 19.01
C SER A 250 -31.80 5.22 19.98
N PHE A 251 -32.14 6.45 19.59
CA PHE A 251 -32.34 7.52 20.54
C PHE A 251 -33.59 7.14 21.35
N SER A 252 -33.38 6.51 22.50
CA SER A 252 -34.38 6.49 23.55
C SER A 252 -34.64 7.95 23.93
N HIS A 253 -35.83 8.44 23.57
CA HIS A 253 -36.38 9.71 23.99
C HIS A 253 -36.24 9.86 25.51
N LEU A 254 -35.28 10.68 25.95
CA LEU A 254 -35.33 11.28 27.28
C LEU A 254 -35.99 12.64 27.08
N SER A 255 -37.29 12.70 27.35
CA SER A 255 -38.02 13.95 27.49
C SER A 255 -37.51 14.69 28.72
N LEU A 256 -36.58 15.63 28.53
CA LEU A 256 -36.32 16.66 29.53
C LEU A 256 -37.51 17.62 29.52
N SER A 257 -38.34 17.49 30.54
CA SER A 257 -39.29 18.52 30.95
C SER A 257 -38.47 19.64 31.62
N LEU A 258 -38.49 20.83 31.02
CA LEU A 258 -38.04 22.05 31.67
C LEU A 258 -39.08 22.46 32.73
N PRO A 259 -38.71 22.69 33.98
CA PRO A 259 -39.46 23.59 34.84
C PRO A 259 -38.98 25.02 34.61
N ILE A 260 -39.93 25.88 34.30
CA ILE A 260 -39.84 27.33 34.41
C ILE A 260 -40.13 27.67 35.88
N GLU A 261 -39.25 28.41 36.55
CA GLU A 261 -39.58 29.59 37.38
C GLU A 261 -38.32 30.15 38.09
N ASP A 262 -38.17 31.48 37.97
CA ASP A 262 -37.62 32.50 38.89
C ASP A 262 -36.30 32.23 39.62
N THR A 263 -35.29 33.12 39.63
CA THR A 263 -35.37 34.47 40.20
C THR A 263 -34.09 35.26 39.86
N LEU A 264 -34.23 36.55 39.58
CA LEU A 264 -33.17 37.57 39.57
C LEU A 264 -32.68 37.90 41.00
N GLN A 265 -31.36 37.91 41.25
CA GLN A 265 -30.68 38.87 42.15
C GLN A 265 -29.13 38.75 42.01
N VAL A 266 -28.44 39.74 41.41
CA VAL A 266 -27.73 40.91 41.97
C VAL A 266 -26.41 40.59 42.71
N ASP A 267 -25.32 41.03 42.06
CA ASP A 267 -24.01 41.54 42.51
C ASP A 267 -23.34 41.08 43.82
N ALA A 268 -22.06 40.68 43.68
CA ALA A 268 -20.93 41.23 44.44
C ALA A 268 -19.66 41.20 43.57
#